data_AF-A0AAU9JAK3-F1
#
_entry.id   AF-A0AAU9JAK3-F1
#
_cell.length_a   1.000
_cell.length_b   1.000
_cell.length_c   1.000
_cell.angle_alpha   90.00
_cell.angle_beta   90.00
_cell.angle_gamma   90.00
#
_symmetry.space_group_name_H-M   'P 1'
#
loop_
_entity.id
_entity.type
_entity.pdbx_description
1 polymer ?
#
loop_
_entity_poly.entity_id
_entity_poly.type
_entity_poly.pdbx_seq_one_letter_code
_entity_poly.pdbx_strand_id
1 'polypeptide(L)'
;MTDILKGEWTSEDFKEAREEDRALIRIQNSAVRAEHLCKIKLKTPTLLNITIESEGRATVYSIDILPRDLLVPIYKNASLFWLKLFLGKALKGDFDLKLNFITMDELRVNSIFLMEPMNTPRSVREDEAAAVLIETNYELDGKECTIALQIPRILQEGWGEVSAPEEIEDWREPTDLYQKNQHLQEMVAYLETENQRNLKLAQKSQQEILNLKYDQI
;
A
#
# COMPACT_ATOMS: atom_id res chain seq x y z
N MET A 1 -16.91 -16.12 -13.76
CA MET A 1 -15.83 -16.13 -12.74
C MET A 1 -14.45 -16.37 -13.35
N THR A 2 -14.34 -17.13 -14.44
CA THR A 2 -13.07 -17.38 -15.16
C THR A 2 -12.40 -16.17 -15.81
N ASP A 3 -13.14 -15.12 -16.18
CA ASP A 3 -12.59 -14.09 -17.08
C ASP A 3 -11.60 -13.14 -16.40
N ILE A 4 -11.82 -12.81 -15.12
CA ILE A 4 -10.88 -11.99 -14.33
C ILE A 4 -9.52 -12.68 -14.15
N LEU A 5 -9.47 -14.01 -14.18
CA LEU A 5 -8.24 -14.78 -13.97
C LEU A 5 -7.53 -15.11 -15.29
N LYS A 6 -8.21 -14.99 -16.43
CA LYS A 6 -7.70 -15.33 -17.77
C LYS A 6 -6.87 -14.22 -18.41
N GLY A 7 -6.92 -12.99 -17.89
CA GLY A 7 -6.08 -11.88 -18.35
C GLY A 7 -6.51 -11.24 -19.67
N GLU A 8 -7.71 -11.56 -20.17
CA GLU A 8 -8.32 -10.89 -21.33
C GLU A 8 -9.00 -9.60 -20.88
N TRP A 9 -8.19 -8.55 -20.67
CA TRP A 9 -8.67 -7.26 -20.16
C TRP A 9 -9.07 -6.31 -21.28
N THR A 10 -10.23 -5.68 -21.12
CA THR A 10 -10.77 -4.65 -22.02
C THR A 10 -10.60 -3.25 -21.44
N SER A 11 -10.81 -2.22 -22.27
CA SER A 11 -10.80 -0.83 -21.83
C SER A 11 -11.91 -0.48 -20.82
N GLU A 12 -12.98 -1.28 -20.76
CA GLU A 12 -14.06 -1.12 -19.79
C GLU A 12 -13.64 -1.57 -18.40
N ASP A 13 -12.93 -2.71 -18.30
CA ASP A 13 -12.35 -3.17 -17.04
C ASP A 13 -11.44 -2.08 -16.45
N PHE A 14 -10.64 -1.40 -17.30
CA PHE A 14 -9.77 -0.29 -16.91
C PHE A 14 -10.52 0.90 -16.30
N LYS A 15 -11.74 1.17 -16.77
CA LYS A 15 -12.59 2.20 -16.19
C LYS A 15 -13.14 1.75 -14.85
N GLU A 16 -13.65 0.51 -14.76
CA GLU A 16 -14.19 -0.05 -13.53
C GLU A 16 -13.16 -0.02 -12.40
N ALA A 17 -11.91 -0.43 -12.63
CA ALA A 17 -10.93 -0.45 -11.53
C ALA A 17 -10.47 0.94 -11.07
N ARG A 18 -10.67 2.00 -11.88
CA ARG A 18 -10.39 3.38 -11.46
C ARG A 18 -11.45 3.91 -10.52
N GLU A 19 -12.64 3.34 -10.54
CA GLU A 19 -13.70 3.71 -9.60
C GLU A 19 -13.36 3.19 -8.20
N GLU A 20 -13.74 3.99 -7.20
CA GLU A 20 -13.64 3.59 -5.81
C GLU A 20 -14.76 2.58 -5.52
N ASP A 21 -14.39 1.38 -5.08
CA ASP A 21 -15.36 0.44 -4.54
C ASP A 21 -15.41 0.62 -3.03
N ARG A 22 -16.61 0.56 -2.47
CA ARG A 22 -16.83 0.70 -1.03
C ARG A 22 -18.01 -0.14 -0.56
N ALA A 23 -17.90 -0.67 0.64
CA ALA A 23 -18.98 -1.39 1.31
C ALA A 23 -18.88 -1.26 2.83
N LEU A 24 -20.03 -1.32 3.51
CA LEU A 24 -20.09 -1.50 4.95
C LEU A 24 -19.94 -2.99 5.24
N ILE A 25 -18.92 -3.35 6.01
CA ILE A 25 -18.56 -4.73 6.32
C ILE A 25 -18.33 -4.86 7.82
N ARG A 26 -18.74 -6.00 8.36
CA ARG A 26 -18.51 -6.33 9.75
C ARG A 26 -17.24 -7.15 9.92
N ILE A 27 -16.46 -6.80 10.95
CA ILE A 27 -15.32 -7.59 11.40
C ILE A 27 -15.83 -8.82 12.16
N GLN A 28 -15.42 -10.01 11.73
CA GLN A 28 -16.00 -11.28 12.16
C GLN A 28 -15.66 -11.62 13.61
N ASN A 29 -14.39 -11.44 13.99
CA ASN A 29 -13.88 -11.71 15.33
C ASN A 29 -13.82 -10.45 16.23
N SER A 30 -14.65 -9.44 15.94
CA SER A 30 -14.74 -8.26 16.79
C SER A 30 -15.49 -8.55 18.09
N ALA A 31 -14.96 -8.07 19.21
CA ALA A 31 -15.66 -8.06 20.50
C ALA A 31 -16.97 -7.22 20.46
N VAL A 32 -17.07 -6.25 19.55
CA VAL A 32 -18.21 -5.34 19.40
C VAL A 32 -18.85 -5.50 18.02
N ARG A 33 -20.19 -5.50 17.96
CA ARG A 33 -20.91 -5.46 16.68
C ARG A 33 -20.89 -4.03 16.13
N ALA A 34 -19.92 -3.72 15.28
CA ALA A 34 -19.82 -2.45 14.56
C ALA A 34 -19.56 -2.70 13.07
N GLU A 35 -20.15 -1.87 12.22
CA GLU A 35 -19.88 -1.86 10.78
C GLU A 35 -18.67 -0.96 10.48
N HIS A 36 -17.91 -1.36 9.48
CA HIS A 36 -16.72 -0.67 9.03
C HIS A 36 -16.87 -0.35 7.54
N LEU A 37 -16.60 0.89 7.16
CA LEU A 37 -16.57 1.29 5.77
C LEU A 37 -15.23 0.88 5.17
N CYS A 38 -15.23 -0.17 4.37
CA CYS A 38 -14.08 -0.56 3.56
C CYS A 38 -14.12 0.19 2.23
N LYS A 39 -13.00 0.79 1.84
CA LYS A 39 -12.81 1.53 0.59
C LYS A 39 -11.57 0.99 -0.11
N ILE A 40 -11.69 0.74 -1.41
CA ILE A 40 -10.60 0.24 -2.24
C ILE A 40 -10.52 1.10 -3.49
N LYS A 41 -9.36 1.69 -3.72
CA LYS A 41 -9.16 2.63 -4.82
C LYS A 41 -7.78 2.48 -5.45
N LEU A 42 -7.76 2.35 -6.77
CA LEU A 42 -6.53 2.45 -7.55
C LEU A 42 -6.18 3.94 -7.73
N LYS A 43 -5.28 4.47 -6.89
CA LYS A 43 -4.83 5.88 -6.95
C LYS A 43 -4.09 6.15 -8.26
N THR A 44 -3.23 5.23 -8.67
CA THR A 44 -2.52 5.22 -9.95
C THR A 44 -2.42 3.78 -10.45
N PRO A 45 -2.08 3.53 -11.72
CA PRO A 45 -1.79 2.17 -12.20
C PRO A 45 -0.72 1.42 -11.40
N THR A 46 0.08 2.14 -10.60
CA THR A 46 1.19 1.63 -9.79
C THR A 46 0.94 1.73 -8.29
N LEU A 47 -0.26 2.13 -7.85
CA LEU A 47 -0.57 2.31 -6.45
C LEU A 47 -2.04 2.00 -6.15
N LEU A 48 -2.27 0.97 -5.34
CA LEU A 48 -3.58 0.59 -4.82
C LEU A 48 -3.66 1.01 -3.34
N ASN A 49 -4.71 1.75 -2.98
CA ASN A 49 -5.01 2.08 -1.60
C ASN A 49 -6.20 1.24 -1.12
N ILE A 50 -6.06 0.69 0.09
CA ILE A 50 -7.16 0.08 0.82
C ILE A 50 -7.28 0.78 2.16
N THR A 51 -8.49 1.23 2.50
CA THR A 51 -8.78 1.94 3.74
C THR A 51 -10.02 1.33 4.41
N ILE A 52 -9.98 1.16 5.74
CA ILE A 52 -11.09 0.66 6.56
C ILE A 52 -11.32 1.66 7.69
N GLU A 53 -12.53 2.20 7.75
CA GLU A 53 -12.95 3.20 8.74
C GLU A 53 -14.06 2.62 9.63
N SER A 54 -13.94 2.74 10.96
CA SER A 54 -15.03 2.36 11.86
C SER A 54 -16.15 3.41 11.82
N GLU A 55 -17.39 2.98 11.76
CA GLU A 55 -18.53 3.90 11.91
C GLU A 55 -18.57 4.41 13.37
N GLY A 56 -18.34 5.72 13.56
CA GLY A 56 -18.44 6.36 14.88
C GLY A 56 -17.18 6.31 15.77
N ARG A 57 -16.02 5.86 15.26
CA ARG A 57 -14.72 5.96 15.95
C ARG A 57 -13.68 6.64 15.06
N ALA A 58 -12.63 7.18 15.68
CA ALA A 58 -11.50 7.79 14.97
C ALA A 58 -10.52 6.74 14.38
N THR A 59 -10.77 5.44 14.57
CA THR A 59 -9.87 4.40 14.08
C THR A 59 -9.95 4.27 12.57
N VAL A 60 -8.79 4.42 11.92
CA VAL A 60 -8.63 4.20 10.48
C VAL A 60 -7.51 3.19 10.28
N TYR A 61 -7.73 2.21 9.41
CA TYR A 61 -6.71 1.28 8.93
C TYR A 61 -6.46 1.61 7.46
N SER A 62 -5.21 1.73 7.03
CA SER A 62 -4.93 1.98 5.61
C SER A 62 -3.58 1.43 5.20
N ILE A 63 -3.50 0.99 3.94
CA ILE A 63 -2.28 0.56 3.30
C ILE A 63 -2.23 1.04 1.86
N ASP A 64 -1.03 1.41 1.44
CA ASP A 64 -0.69 1.74 0.06
C ASP A 64 0.17 0.58 -0.49
N ILE A 65 -0.36 -0.14 -1.49
CA ILE A 65 0.23 -1.34 -2.07
C ILE A 65 0.87 -0.98 -3.42
N LEU A 66 2.14 -1.34 -3.57
CA LEU A 66 2.90 -1.23 -4.80
C LEU A 66 3.02 -2.60 -5.50
N PRO A 67 3.32 -2.64 -6.83
CA PRO A 67 3.43 -3.90 -7.55
C PRO A 67 4.50 -4.84 -6.99
N ARG A 68 5.56 -4.29 -6.39
CA ARG A 68 6.65 -5.06 -5.77
C ARG A 68 6.24 -5.78 -4.48
N ASP A 69 5.13 -5.37 -3.86
CA ASP A 69 4.63 -5.93 -2.59
C ASP A 69 3.74 -7.18 -2.83
N LEU A 70 3.56 -7.58 -4.10
CA LEU A 70 2.81 -8.77 -4.51
C LEU A 70 3.78 -9.96 -4.62
N LEU A 71 3.65 -10.97 -3.75
CA LEU A 71 4.57 -12.13 -3.71
C LEU A 71 4.23 -13.28 -4.65
N VAL A 72 3.28 -13.13 -5.56
CA VAL A 72 2.67 -14.29 -6.25
C VAL A 72 3.52 -14.74 -7.45
N PRO A 73 4.05 -15.99 -7.47
CA PRO A 73 4.69 -16.58 -8.65
C PRO A 73 3.67 -17.12 -9.66
N ILE A 74 2.39 -17.21 -9.29
CA ILE A 74 1.35 -17.92 -10.04
C ILE A 74 0.95 -17.18 -11.32
N TYR A 75 1.13 -15.85 -11.36
CA TYR A 75 1.00 -15.09 -12.60
C TYR A 75 1.99 -13.93 -12.60
N LYS A 76 2.88 -13.89 -13.61
CA LYS A 76 3.66 -12.70 -13.97
C LYS A 76 2.80 -11.43 -14.22
N ASN A 77 1.48 -11.56 -14.19
CA ASN A 77 0.48 -10.55 -14.54
C ASN A 77 -0.53 -10.26 -13.42
N ALA A 78 -0.29 -10.65 -12.15
CA ALA A 78 -1.10 -10.18 -11.03
C ALA A 78 -0.88 -8.67 -10.84
N SER A 79 -1.57 -7.88 -11.65
CA SER A 79 -1.51 -6.42 -11.63
C SER A 79 -2.31 -5.91 -10.43
N LEU A 80 -1.92 -4.74 -9.88
CA LEU A 80 -2.74 -4.04 -8.88
C LEU A 80 -4.18 -3.82 -9.36
N PHE A 81 -4.33 -3.71 -10.67
CA PHE A 81 -5.60 -3.65 -11.37
C PHE A 81 -6.46 -4.91 -11.17
N TRP A 82 -5.89 -6.10 -11.37
CA TRP A 82 -6.58 -7.36 -11.09
C TRP A 82 -7.00 -7.44 -9.62
N LEU A 83 -6.08 -7.15 -8.69
CA LEU A 83 -6.38 -7.18 -7.25
C LEU A 83 -7.51 -6.21 -6.89
N LYS A 84 -7.49 -5.01 -7.48
CA LYS A 84 -8.55 -4.01 -7.31
C LYS A 84 -9.91 -4.51 -7.77
N LEU A 85 -10.01 -5.07 -8.98
CA LEU A 85 -11.27 -5.62 -9.49
C LEU A 85 -11.75 -6.80 -8.66
N PHE A 86 -10.84 -7.69 -8.29
CA PHE A 86 -11.15 -8.86 -7.49
C PHE A 86 -11.75 -8.48 -6.14
N LEU A 87 -11.06 -7.60 -5.39
CA LEU A 87 -11.58 -7.12 -4.12
C LEU A 87 -12.84 -6.26 -4.29
N GLY A 88 -12.94 -5.47 -5.36
CA GLY A 88 -14.13 -4.67 -5.68
C GLY A 88 -15.38 -5.53 -5.84
N LYS A 89 -15.27 -6.66 -6.54
CA LYS A 89 -16.35 -7.64 -6.65
C LYS A 89 -16.65 -8.33 -5.32
N ALA A 90 -15.63 -8.63 -4.53
CA ALA A 90 -15.83 -9.17 -3.18
C ALA A 90 -16.61 -8.19 -2.28
N LEU A 91 -16.32 -6.87 -2.36
CA LEU A 91 -17.10 -5.83 -1.67
C LEU A 91 -18.56 -5.75 -2.15
N LYS A 92 -18.83 -6.06 -3.42
CA LYS A 92 -20.19 -6.12 -4.00
C LYS A 92 -20.94 -7.41 -3.65
N GLY A 93 -20.29 -8.37 -2.99
CA GLY A 93 -20.89 -9.63 -2.56
C GLY A 93 -20.78 -10.79 -3.57
N ASP A 94 -19.96 -10.62 -4.63
CA ASP A 94 -19.74 -11.69 -5.61
C ASP A 94 -18.89 -12.85 -5.05
N PHE A 95 -18.13 -12.58 -3.99
CA PHE A 95 -17.22 -13.53 -3.33
C PHE A 95 -17.28 -13.37 -1.81
N ASP A 96 -16.95 -14.45 -1.10
CA ASP A 96 -16.76 -14.40 0.34
C ASP A 96 -15.57 -13.49 0.68
N LEU A 97 -15.86 -12.49 1.52
CA LEU A 97 -14.90 -11.55 2.07
C LEU A 97 -15.01 -11.56 3.59
N LYS A 98 -13.88 -11.77 4.26
CA LYS A 98 -13.80 -11.79 5.71
C LYS A 98 -12.84 -10.71 6.17
N LEU A 99 -13.26 -9.96 7.18
CA LEU A 99 -12.40 -9.02 7.89
C LEU A 99 -12.19 -9.53 9.32
N ASN A 100 -10.93 -9.60 9.75
CA ASN A 100 -10.55 -10.07 11.08
C ASN A 100 -9.58 -9.08 11.73
N PHE A 101 -9.78 -8.77 13.01
CA PHE A 101 -8.76 -8.09 13.80
C PHE A 101 -7.60 -9.03 14.09
N ILE A 102 -6.39 -8.50 14.00
CA ILE A 102 -5.15 -9.20 14.35
C ILE A 102 -4.31 -8.34 15.29
N THR A 103 -3.63 -9.00 16.22
CA THR A 103 -2.74 -8.41 17.23
C THR A 103 -1.33 -8.17 16.68
N MET A 104 -0.48 -7.44 17.42
CA MET A 104 0.91 -7.19 17.01
C MET A 104 1.72 -8.49 16.82
N ASP A 105 1.47 -9.51 17.66
CA ASP A 105 2.18 -10.79 17.60
C ASP A 105 1.81 -11.62 16.35
N GLU A 106 0.65 -11.34 15.75
CA GLU A 106 0.15 -11.99 14.55
C GLU A 106 0.52 -11.25 13.27
N LEU A 107 1.08 -10.04 13.41
CA LEU A 107 1.48 -9.19 12.30
C LEU A 107 2.75 -9.77 11.64
N ARG A 108 2.68 -10.04 10.33
CA ARG A 108 3.79 -10.66 9.57
C ARG A 108 4.28 -9.78 8.42
N VAL A 109 4.18 -8.45 8.58
CA VAL A 109 4.39 -7.47 7.51
C VAL A 109 5.68 -7.75 6.76
N ASN A 110 5.53 -8.12 5.49
CA ASN A 110 6.57 -7.98 4.49
C ASN A 110 6.02 -7.94 3.06
N SER A 111 4.80 -8.42 2.80
CA SER A 111 4.11 -8.32 1.51
C SER A 111 2.70 -8.93 1.58
N ILE A 112 1.94 -8.82 0.50
CA ILE A 112 0.70 -9.58 0.28
C ILE A 112 1.06 -11.06 0.19
N PHE A 113 0.81 -11.81 1.26
CA PHE A 113 1.06 -13.25 1.27
C PHE A 113 -0.24 -13.98 0.90
N LEU A 114 -0.23 -14.69 -0.23
CA LEU A 114 -1.08 -15.87 -0.42
C LEU A 114 -0.63 -16.91 0.60
N MET A 115 -1.19 -16.89 1.81
CA MET A 115 -0.93 -17.91 2.81
C MET A 115 -2.10 -18.88 2.87
N GLU A 116 -1.83 -20.06 3.42
CA GLU A 116 -2.88 -20.86 4.02
C GLU A 116 -3.68 -19.99 5.01
N PRO A 117 -4.99 -20.23 5.17
CA PRO A 117 -5.82 -19.48 6.10
C PRO A 117 -5.12 -19.42 7.47
N MET A 118 -4.93 -18.22 7.99
CA MET A 118 -4.42 -18.11 9.36
C MET A 118 -5.45 -18.73 10.29
N ASN A 119 -4.99 -19.44 11.34
CA ASN A 119 -5.88 -19.89 12.39
C ASN A 119 -6.69 -18.68 12.87
N THR A 120 -8.01 -18.80 12.80
CA THR A 120 -8.93 -17.68 13.03
C THR A 120 -8.62 -17.06 14.38
N PRO A 121 -8.33 -15.74 14.47
CA PRO A 121 -7.96 -15.15 15.74
C PRO A 121 -9.15 -15.24 16.70
N ARG A 122 -8.86 -15.28 18.00
CA ARG A 122 -9.88 -15.16 19.06
C ARG A 122 -10.65 -13.85 18.89
N SER A 123 -11.76 -13.67 19.61
CA SER A 123 -12.41 -12.36 19.66
C SER A 123 -11.40 -11.32 20.15
N VAL A 124 -11.04 -10.35 19.32
CA VAL A 124 -10.10 -9.27 19.64
C VAL A 124 -10.87 -7.97 19.79
N ARG A 125 -10.47 -7.14 20.75
CA ARG A 125 -11.03 -5.79 20.88
C ARG A 125 -10.33 -4.83 19.91
N GLU A 126 -11.08 -3.90 19.32
CA GLU A 126 -10.53 -2.95 18.34
C GLU A 126 -9.36 -2.11 18.88
N ASP A 127 -9.37 -1.77 20.17
CA ASP A 127 -8.28 -1.05 20.84
C ASP A 127 -6.98 -1.85 20.92
N GLU A 128 -7.06 -3.18 20.95
CA GLU A 128 -5.93 -4.11 20.96
C GLU A 128 -5.49 -4.53 19.53
N ALA A 129 -6.32 -4.25 18.52
CA ALA A 129 -6.03 -4.61 17.15
C ALA A 129 -4.90 -3.75 16.57
N ALA A 130 -3.86 -4.43 16.08
CA ALA A 130 -2.73 -3.83 15.37
C ALA A 130 -3.02 -3.63 13.88
N ALA A 131 -3.85 -4.51 13.32
CA ALA A 131 -4.21 -4.49 11.91
C ALA A 131 -5.58 -5.17 11.70
N VAL A 132 -6.15 -4.96 10.52
CA VAL A 132 -7.28 -5.74 9.99
C VAL A 132 -6.75 -6.64 8.89
N LEU A 133 -7.00 -7.94 9.01
CA LEU A 133 -6.77 -8.94 8.00
C LEU A 133 -7.99 -9.04 7.08
N ILE A 134 -7.80 -8.82 5.78
CA ILE A 134 -8.77 -9.16 4.73
C ILE A 134 -8.44 -10.56 4.22
N GLU A 135 -9.42 -11.45 4.23
CA GLU A 135 -9.33 -12.78 3.62
C GLU A 135 -10.43 -12.97 2.60
N THR A 136 -10.07 -13.54 1.45
CA THR A 136 -11.01 -13.83 0.38
C THR A 136 -10.59 -15.09 -0.33
N ASN A 137 -11.55 -16.00 -0.49
CA ASN A 137 -11.35 -17.32 -1.04
C ASN A 137 -11.82 -17.34 -2.49
N TYR A 138 -11.07 -18.03 -3.35
CA TYR A 138 -11.44 -18.26 -4.74
C TYR A 138 -11.01 -19.64 -5.19
N GLU A 139 -11.64 -20.13 -6.24
CA GLU A 139 -11.29 -21.42 -6.86
C GLU A 139 -10.55 -21.16 -8.18
N LEU A 140 -9.41 -21.83 -8.36
CA LEU A 140 -8.64 -21.83 -9.60
C LEU A 140 -8.33 -23.27 -10.00
N ASP A 141 -8.77 -23.66 -11.19
CA ASP A 141 -8.54 -25.00 -11.76
C ASP A 141 -8.91 -26.15 -10.80
N GLY A 142 -10.02 -26.00 -10.05
CA GLY A 142 -10.48 -27.00 -9.08
C GLY A 142 -9.73 -26.99 -7.74
N LYS A 143 -8.89 -25.98 -7.47
CA LYS A 143 -8.18 -25.81 -6.20
C LYS A 143 -8.62 -24.53 -5.49
N GLU A 144 -8.94 -24.66 -4.21
CA GLU A 144 -9.19 -23.50 -3.35
C GLU A 144 -7.89 -22.73 -3.09
N CYS A 145 -7.96 -21.42 -3.24
CA CYS A 145 -6.88 -20.47 -3.00
C CYS A 145 -7.42 -19.32 -2.15
N THR A 146 -6.57 -18.74 -1.31
CA THR A 146 -6.93 -17.62 -0.43
C THR A 146 -5.99 -16.45 -0.65
N ILE A 147 -6.55 -15.25 -0.81
CA ILE A 147 -5.80 -13.99 -0.75
C ILE A 147 -5.97 -13.43 0.66
N ALA A 148 -4.85 -13.13 1.32
CA ALA A 148 -4.79 -12.52 2.63
C ALA A 148 -4.02 -11.19 2.60
N LEU A 149 -4.62 -10.13 3.14
CA LEU A 149 -4.03 -8.78 3.20
C LEU A 149 -4.09 -8.26 4.64
N GLN A 150 -2.94 -7.94 5.23
CA GLN A 150 -2.89 -7.30 6.55
C GLN A 150 -2.82 -5.77 6.39
N ILE A 151 -3.83 -5.07 6.89
CA ILE A 151 -3.97 -3.62 6.79
C ILE A 151 -3.69 -3.02 8.18
N PRO A 152 -2.52 -2.37 8.38
CA PRO A 152 -2.14 -1.84 9.68
C PRO A 152 -3.07 -0.73 10.14
N ARG A 153 -3.24 -0.66 11.45
CA ARG A 153 -3.92 0.45 12.11
C ARG A 153 -3.10 1.72 11.92
N ILE A 154 -3.74 2.77 11.46
CA ILE A 154 -3.17 4.10 11.53
C ILE A 154 -3.38 4.56 12.97
N LEU A 155 -2.29 4.70 13.70
CA LEU A 155 -2.32 5.38 14.99
C LEU A 155 -2.62 6.86 14.70
N GLN A 156 -3.89 7.27 14.84
CA GLN A 156 -4.25 8.70 14.89
C GLN A 156 -3.85 9.30 16.25
N GLU A 157 -2.60 9.13 16.66
CA GLU A 157 -1.98 9.88 17.74
C GLU A 157 -0.56 10.26 17.27
N GLY A 158 -0.39 11.50 16.80
CA GLY A 158 0.94 12.00 16.43
C GLY A 158 1.03 13.21 15.50
N TRP A 159 -0.07 13.72 14.93
CA TRP A 159 -0.10 15.07 14.31
C TRP A 159 -0.96 16.06 15.10
N GLY A 160 -1.43 15.67 16.29
CA GLY A 160 -1.62 16.66 17.34
C GLY A 160 -0.24 17.13 17.74
N GLU A 161 -0.05 18.44 17.86
CA GLU A 161 1.12 19.05 18.49
C GLU A 161 1.53 18.18 19.67
N VAL A 162 2.64 17.45 19.53
CA VAL A 162 3.30 16.85 20.67
C VAL A 162 3.61 18.05 21.53
N SER A 163 2.77 18.27 22.55
CA SER A 163 3.13 19.13 23.67
C SER A 163 4.49 18.62 24.08
N ALA A 164 5.52 19.45 23.86
CA ALA A 164 6.87 19.13 24.25
C ALA A 164 6.80 18.55 25.67
N PRO A 165 7.44 17.40 25.94
CA PRO A 165 7.43 16.85 27.29
C PRO A 165 7.86 17.96 28.25
N GLU A 166 7.02 18.22 29.26
CA GLU A 166 7.37 19.12 30.35
C GLU A 166 8.73 18.68 30.91
N GLU A 167 9.69 19.58 30.74
CA GLU A 167 11.02 19.61 31.35
C GLU A 167 11.67 18.26 31.67
N ILE A 168 12.38 17.70 30.67
CA ILE A 168 13.58 16.92 30.97
C ILE A 168 14.75 17.90 30.96
N GLU A 169 15.04 18.46 32.14
CA GLU A 169 16.36 18.98 32.46
C GLU A 169 17.40 17.88 32.13
N ASP A 170 18.50 18.28 31.49
CA ASP A 170 19.64 17.46 31.03
C ASP A 170 19.51 16.74 29.68
N TRP A 171 19.37 17.53 28.60
CA TRP A 171 19.95 17.18 27.29
C TRP A 171 21.04 18.18 26.90
N ARG A 172 22.20 18.07 27.55
CA ARG A 172 23.45 18.56 26.96
C ARG A 172 24.01 17.48 26.06
N GLU A 173 23.69 17.54 24.75
CA GLU A 173 24.63 17.31 23.64
C GLU A 173 23.93 17.39 22.26
N PRO A 174 23.94 18.56 21.58
CA PRO A 174 23.37 18.74 20.25
C PRO A 174 24.47 18.93 19.18
N THR A 175 25.39 17.97 19.02
CA THR A 175 26.47 18.08 18.02
C THR A 175 26.31 17.10 16.85
N ASP A 176 25.91 15.85 17.08
CA ASP A 176 25.93 14.83 16.02
C ASP A 176 24.76 14.96 15.01
N LEU A 177 23.54 15.27 15.47
CA LEU A 177 22.37 15.40 14.58
C LEU A 177 22.44 16.65 13.70
N TYR A 178 22.94 17.77 14.24
CA TYR A 178 23.11 19.00 13.47
C TYR A 178 24.19 18.84 12.39
N GLN A 179 25.32 18.21 12.74
CA GLN A 179 26.40 17.91 11.78
C GLN A 179 25.94 16.95 10.69
N LYS A 180 25.18 15.90 11.03
CA LYS A 180 24.59 14.98 10.04
C LYS A 180 23.63 15.68 9.09
N ASN A 181 22.80 16.59 9.60
CA ASN A 181 21.87 17.33 8.77
C ASN A 181 22.60 18.30 7.82
N GLN A 182 23.65 18.98 8.31
CA GLN A 182 24.50 19.83 7.49
C GLN A 182 25.20 19.02 6.38
N HIS A 183 25.74 17.85 6.71
CA HIS A 183 26.39 16.99 5.71
C HIS A 183 25.42 16.48 4.64
N LEU A 184 24.18 16.14 5.01
CA LEU A 184 23.15 15.77 4.06
C LEU A 184 22.79 16.93 3.12
N GLN A 185 22.70 18.15 3.64
CA GLN A 185 22.44 19.34 2.82
C GLN A 185 23.58 19.63 1.83
N GLU A 186 24.83 19.48 2.26
CA GLU A 186 26.00 19.62 1.39
C GLU A 186 26.04 18.56 0.29
N MET A 187 25.68 17.32 0.62
CA MET A 187 25.62 16.23 -0.36
C MET A 187 24.51 16.43 -1.40
N VAL A 188 23.35 16.94 -0.98
CA VAL A 188 22.27 17.30 -1.92
C VAL A 188 22.73 18.40 -2.89
N ALA A 189 23.35 19.46 -2.38
CA ALA A 189 23.85 20.55 -3.22
C ALA A 189 24.95 20.08 -4.21
N TYR A 190 25.81 19.16 -3.80
CA TYR A 190 26.81 18.55 -4.66
C TYR A 190 26.16 17.76 -5.82
N LEU A 191 25.20 16.89 -5.51
CA LEU A 191 24.50 16.07 -6.50
C LEU A 191 23.71 16.91 -7.50
N GLU A 192 23.09 18.00 -7.06
CA GLU A 192 22.41 18.95 -7.96
C GLU A 192 23.39 19.60 -8.94
N THR A 193 24.56 20.00 -8.45
CA THR A 193 25.62 20.59 -9.28
C THR A 193 26.16 19.58 -10.29
N GLU A 194 26.36 18.33 -9.88
CA GLU A 194 26.81 17.25 -10.76
C GLU A 194 25.78 16.93 -11.85
N ASN A 195 24.49 16.87 -11.50
CA ASN A 195 23.41 16.68 -12.46
C ASN A 195 23.34 17.82 -13.48
N GLN A 196 23.49 19.09 -13.06
CA GLN A 196 23.53 20.21 -13.99
C GLN A 196 24.73 20.13 -14.95
N ARG A 197 25.89 19.68 -14.47
CA ARG A 197 27.08 19.47 -15.30
C ARG A 197 26.86 18.35 -16.32
N ASN A 198 26.29 17.23 -15.88
CA ASN A 198 25.99 16.09 -16.76
C ASN A 198 24.96 16.46 -17.83
N LEU A 199 23.95 17.26 -17.47
CA LEU A 199 22.98 17.79 -18.42
C LEU A 199 23.64 18.64 -19.51
N LYS A 200 24.56 19.55 -19.12
CA LYS A 200 25.30 20.39 -20.08
C LYS A 200 26.21 19.56 -20.99
N LEU A 201 26.87 18.53 -20.46
CA LEU A 201 27.69 17.62 -21.27
C LEU A 201 26.84 16.84 -22.27
N ALA A 202 25.67 16.36 -21.85
CA ALA A 202 24.73 15.66 -22.73
C ALA A 202 24.22 16.58 -23.85
N GLN A 203 23.88 17.84 -23.53
CA GLN A 203 23.47 18.83 -24.53
C GLN A 203 24.59 19.14 -25.52
N LYS A 204 25.83 19.30 -25.03
CA LYS A 204 27.00 19.53 -25.90
C LYS A 204 27.25 18.34 -26.83
N SER A 205 27.19 17.12 -26.29
CA SER A 205 27.34 15.91 -27.09
C SER A 205 26.23 15.78 -28.15
N GLN A 206 24.98 16.09 -27.81
CA GLN A 206 23.88 16.13 -28.79
C GLN A 206 24.12 17.17 -29.89
N GLN A 207 24.64 18.35 -29.55
CA GLN A 207 24.96 19.39 -30.53
C GLN A 207 26.11 18.96 -31.45
N GLU A 208 27.15 18.32 -30.91
CA GLU A 208 28.26 17.78 -31.70
C GLU A 208 27.79 16.66 -32.65
N ILE A 209 26.91 15.77 -32.18
CA ILE A 209 26.28 14.74 -33.03
C ILE A 209 25.45 15.37 -34.15
N LEU A 210 24.70 16.43 -33.86
CA LEU A 210 23.91 17.15 -34.86
C LEU A 210 24.82 17.81 -35.90
N ASN A 211 25.87 18.50 -35.48
CA ASN A 211 26.83 19.12 -36.39
C ASN A 211 27.52 18.08 -37.30
N LEU A 212 27.95 16.94 -36.75
CA LEU A 212 28.53 15.84 -37.53
C LEU A 212 27.56 15.24 -38.55
N LYS A 213 26.25 15.22 -38.26
CA LYS A 213 25.24 14.79 -39.23
C LYS A 213 25.04 15.80 -40.36
N TYR A 214 25.20 17.10 -40.08
CA TYR A 214 25.11 18.15 -41.11
C TYR A 214 26.35 18.20 -42.00
N ASP A 215 27.54 17.88 -41.50
CA ASP A 215 28.79 17.82 -42.29
C ASP A 215 28.86 16.62 -43.25
N GLN A 216 27.93 15.66 -43.16
CA GLN A 216 27.84 14.47 -44.02
C GLN A 216 26.84 14.61 -45.19
N ILE A 217 26.27 15.81 -45.39
CA ILE A 217 25.38 16.19 -46.51
C ILE A 217 26.11 17.21 -47.38
#